data_AF-A0A6V8NVP0-F1
#
_entry.id   AF-A0A6V8NVP0-F1
#
_cell.length_a   1.000
_cell.length_b   1.000
_cell.length_c   1.000
_cell.angle_alpha   90.00
_cell.angle_beta   90.00
_cell.angle_gamma   90.00
#
_symmetry.space_group_name_H-M   'P 1'
#
loop_
_entity.id
_entity.type
_entity.pdbx_description
1 polymer ?
#
loop_
_entity_poly.entity_id
_entity_poly.type
_entity_poly.pdbx_seq_one_letter_code
_entity_poly.pdbx_strand_id
1 'polypeptide(L)' 'AFDKTGTLTIGRPTVTDILPLNNLDTEKLLALAGAVEFRSEHPLAEAIVRRANEASALIVIVNGLRLLK' A
#
# COMPACT_ATOMS: atom_id res chain seq x y z
N ALA A 1 22.68 -17.70 -17.62
CA ALA A 1 21.43 -16.90 -17.60
C ALA A 1 21.44 -16.07 -16.32
N PHE A 2 20.97 -14.81 -16.38
CA PHE A 2 20.88 -13.96 -15.19
C PHE A 2 19.55 -14.17 -14.49
N ASP A 3 19.57 -14.17 -13.16
CA ASP A 3 18.35 -14.09 -12.37
C ASP A 3 17.78 -12.67 -12.42
N LYS A 4 16.46 -12.53 -12.28
CA LYS A 4 15.80 -11.23 -12.31
C LYS A 4 15.65 -10.67 -10.91
N THR A 5 15.06 -11.45 -10.01
CA THR A 5 14.68 -10.98 -8.66
C THR A 5 15.91 -10.85 -7.79
N GLY A 6 16.15 -9.68 -7.22
CA GLY A 6 17.34 -9.43 -6.40
C GLY A 6 18.64 -9.25 -7.20
N THR A 7 18.60 -9.37 -8.53
CA THR A 7 19.75 -9.10 -9.42
C THR A 7 19.45 -7.94 -10.38
N LEU A 8 18.41 -8.08 -11.21
CA LEU A 8 17.95 -6.99 -12.10
C LEU A 8 16.93 -6.09 -11.42
N THR A 9 16.21 -6.61 -10.43
CA THR A 9 15.24 -5.85 -9.64
C THR A 9 15.62 -5.90 -8.16
N ILE A 10 15.15 -4.90 -7.41
CA ILE A 10 15.37 -4.80 -5.96
C ILE A 10 14.72 -5.91 -5.12
N GLY A 11 13.90 -6.79 -5.72
CA GLY A 11 13.27 -7.91 -4.99
C GLY A 11 12.24 -7.48 -3.93
N ARG A 12 11.89 -6.20 -3.85
CA ARG A 12 10.86 -5.66 -2.96
C ARG A 12 9.71 -5.06 -3.77
N PRO A 13 8.45 -5.45 -3.51
CA PRO A 13 7.30 -4.80 -4.14
C PRO A 13 7.23 -3.31 -3.78
N THR A 14 6.85 -2.51 -4.77
CA THR A 14 6.66 -1.06 -4.65
C THR A 14 5.43 -0.66 -5.46
N VAL A 15 4.62 0.26 -4.93
CA VAL A 15 3.46 0.81 -5.65
C VAL A 15 3.97 1.64 -6.84
N THR A 16 3.58 1.27 -8.05
CA THR A 16 3.97 1.98 -9.28
C THR A 16 2.95 3.07 -9.64
N ASP A 17 1.67 2.72 -9.57
CA ASP A 17 0.58 3.58 -10.03
C ASP A 17 -0.57 3.57 -9.03
N ILE A 18 -1.26 4.71 -8.93
CA ILE A 18 -2.45 4.85 -8.11
C ILE A 18 -3.53 5.45 -9.00
N LEU A 19 -4.63 4.73 -9.17
CA LEU A 19 -5.74 5.10 -10.04
C LEU A 19 -7.02 5.25 -9.20
N PRO A 20 -7.27 6.44 -8.63
CA PRO A 20 -8.50 6.67 -7.87
C PRO A 20 -9.73 6.60 -8.77
N LEU A 21 -10.84 6.14 -8.20
CA LEU A 21 -12.13 6.12 -8.89
C LEU A 21 -12.91 7.42 -8.63
N ASN A 22 -13.58 7.92 -9.66
CA ASN A 22 -14.42 9.12 -9.61
C ASN A 22 -13.61 10.34 -9.09
N ASN A 23 -14.19 11.06 -8.13
CA ASN A 23 -13.59 12.26 -7.51
C ASN A 23 -12.85 11.90 -6.21
N LEU A 24 -12.49 10.64 -6.00
CA LEU A 24 -11.69 10.25 -4.85
C LEU A 24 -10.28 10.80 -5.04
N ASP A 25 -9.79 11.50 -4.03
CA ASP A 25 -8.42 11.99 -4.03
C ASP A 25 -7.43 10.85 -3.75
N THR A 26 -6.24 10.94 -4.35
CA THR A 26 -5.16 9.96 -4.23
C THR A 26 -4.69 9.83 -2.79
N GLU A 27 -4.57 10.94 -2.06
CA GLU A 27 -4.12 10.90 -0.66
C GLU A 27 -5.16 10.21 0.23
N LYS A 28 -6.44 10.49 0.01
CA LYS A 28 -7.53 9.81 0.72
C LYS A 28 -7.57 8.31 0.42
N LEU A 29 -7.37 7.91 -0.84
CA LEU A 29 -7.29 6.50 -1.21
C LEU A 29 -6.11 5.82 -0.50
N LEU A 30 -4.93 6.45 -0.51
CA LEU A 30 -3.74 5.93 0.16
C LEU A 30 -3.90 5.85 1.68
N ALA A 31 -4.54 6.86 2.30
CA ALA A 31 -4.83 6.86 3.73
C ALA A 31 -5.72 5.67 4.11
N LEU A 32 -6.78 5.40 3.35
CA LEU A 32 -7.69 4.28 3.58
C LEU A 32 -7.01 2.93 3.33
N ALA A 33 -6.29 2.79 2.21
CA ALA A 33 -5.59 1.54 1.89
C ALA A 33 -4.49 1.24 2.93
N GLY A 34 -3.70 2.25 3.30
CA GLY A 34 -2.70 2.15 4.36
C GLY A 34 -3.31 1.77 5.70
N ALA A 35 -4.48 2.31 6.05
CA ALA A 35 -5.18 1.97 7.29
C ALA A 35 -5.65 0.51 7.36
N VAL A 36 -6.17 -0.03 6.25
CA VAL A 36 -6.58 -1.43 6.15
C VAL A 36 -5.36 -2.37 6.25
N GLU A 37 -4.27 -1.99 5.58
CA GLU A 37 -3.08 -2.84 5.43
C GLU A 37 -2.06 -2.70 6.58
N PHE A 38 -2.20 -1.70 7.45
CA PHE A 38 -1.21 -1.36 8.49
C PHE A 38 -0.80 -2.53 9.41
N ARG A 39 -1.68 -3.52 9.60
CA ARG A 39 -1.43 -4.69 10.47
C ARG A 39 -1.12 -5.98 9.71
N SER A 40 -1.02 -5.93 8.39
CA SER A 40 -0.75 -7.09 7.55
C SER A 40 0.76 -7.29 7.38
N GLU A 41 1.22 -8.54 7.52
CA GLU A 41 2.62 -8.92 7.31
C GLU A 41 2.93 -9.22 5.83
N HIS A 42 1.95 -9.05 4.93
CA HIS A 42 2.14 -9.36 3.52
C HIS A 42 3.09 -8.34 2.85
N PRO A 43 4.08 -8.74 2.03
CA PRO A 43 5.00 -7.81 1.38
C PRO A 43 4.34 -6.72 0.51
N LEU A 44 3.13 -7.00 -0.01
CA LEU A 44 2.32 -6.01 -0.74
C LEU A 44 1.67 -5.00 0.20
N ALA A 45 1.21 -5.42 1.38
CA ALA A 45 0.66 -4.55 2.40
C ALA A 45 1.73 -3.54 2.86
N GLU A 46 2.94 -4.01 3.13
CA GLU A 46 4.09 -3.15 3.44
C GLU A 46 4.35 -2.11 2.34
N ALA A 47 4.22 -2.48 1.07
CA ALA A 47 4.42 -1.57 -0.04
C ALA A 47 3.35 -0.46 -0.06
N ILE A 48 2.09 -0.81 0.22
CA ILE A 48 0.97 0.14 0.30
C ILE A 48 1.15 1.08 1.50
N VAL A 49 1.44 0.55 2.69
CA VAL A 49 1.66 1.33 3.93
C VAL A 49 2.84 2.28 3.76
N ARG A 50 3.94 1.80 3.17
CA ARG A 50 5.11 2.65 2.87
C ARG A 50 4.73 3.80 1.92
N ARG A 51 4.03 3.50 0.82
CA ARG A 51 3.60 4.53 -0.14
C ARG A 51 2.65 5.56 0.48
N ALA A 52 1.75 5.13 1.36
CA ALA A 52 0.84 6.00 2.08
C ALA A 52 1.60 6.98 3.01
N ASN A 53 2.57 6.47 3.77
CA ASN A 53 3.43 7.30 4.62
C ASN A 53 4.27 8.31 3.81
N GLU A 54 4.85 7.89 2.68
CA GLU A 54 5.61 8.78 1.78
C GLU A 54 4.75 9.90 1.17
N ALA A 55 3.47 9.63 0.92
CA ALA A 55 2.51 10.62 0.43
C ALA A 55 2.01 11.57 1.53
N SER A 56 2.54 11.48 2.76
CA SER A 56 2.03 12.19 3.94
C SER A 56 0.53 11.95 4.17
N ALA A 57 0.00 10.83 3.68
CA ALA A 57 -1.38 10.47 3.90
C ALA A 57 -1.55 10.10 5.38
N LEU A 58 -2.48 10.77 6.07
CA LEU A 58 -2.78 10.47 7.47
C LEU A 58 -3.43 9.07 7.54
N ILE A 59 -2.63 8.06 7.88
CA ILE A 59 -3.13 6.71 8.11
C ILE A 59 -4.04 6.75 9.34
N VAL A 60 -5.33 6.56 9.12
CA VAL A 60 -6.32 6.49 10.18
C VAL A 60 -6.22 5.10 10.83
N ILE A 61 -5.96 5.03 12.13
CA ILE A 61 -5.95 3.73 12.82
C ILE A 61 -7.40 3.24 12.93
N VAL A 62 -7.73 2.19 12.18
CA VAL A 62 -9.06 1.57 12.21
C VAL A 62 -9.10 0.50 13.29
N ASN A 63 -9.93 0.71 14.32
CA ASN A 63 -10.26 -0.32 15.30
C ASN A 63 -11.45 -1.15 14.82
N GLY A 64 -11.27 -2.47 14.67
CA GLY A 64 -12.37 -3.39 14.36
C GLY A 64 -12.68 -3.58 12.87
N LEU A 65 -11.65 -3.83 12.04
CA LEU A 65 -11.81 -4.31 10.66
C LEU A 65 -12.66 -5.59 10.65
N ARG A 66 -13.97 -5.44 10.44
CA ARG A 66 -14.88 -6.55 10.22
C ARG A 66 -14.69 -6.99 8.77
N LEU A 67 -14.05 -8.14 8.57
CA LEU A 67 -13.95 -8.77 7.25
C LEU A 67 -15.38 -8.95 6.72
N LEU A 68 -15.70 -8.24 5.64
CA LEU A 68 -16.90 -8.49 4.85
C LEU A 68 -16.66 -9.83 4.15
N LYS A 69 -17.14 -10.91 4.76
CA LYS A 69 -17.29 -12.22 4.11
C LYS A 69 -18.67 -12.28 3.48
#